data_AF-A0A534TUA2-F1
#
_entry.id   AF-A0A534TUA2-F1
#
_cell.length_a   1.000
_cell.length_b   1.000
_cell.length_c   1.000
_cell.angle_alpha   90.00
_cell.angle_beta   90.00
_cell.angle_gamma   90.00
#
_symmetry.space_group_name_H-M   'P 1'
#
loop_
_entity.id
_entity.type
_entity.pdbx_description
1 polymer ?
#
loop_
_entity_poly.entity_id
_entity_poly.type
_entity_poly.pdbx_seq_one_letter_code
_entity_poly.pdbx_strand_id
1 'polypeptide(L)'
;MIVSDLFIPWHAGTSSLYAREMYATAARRLAPGGVFCQWLPLYQLTREEFDVVAHTFLAVFPDVHLWRADFYPDRPVVALVGRLAPSAVDLDDVRRRIERLPEWSRDPVLASPLGLAMLHGGDLRAAADDFAAVPLNTDDRPRIEFLAPRLTRMTAAGDKDWFTGEALASFYDALAEHAAAAAFRPESRAVTAAERAGRVMYRYAIAATRGDAAASALAAEVRQLAPEVVLAAEPTNAPGDVAEARRGLAALREEQEKVQRELEAMEHRLDVVAGGEGAQ
;
A
#
# COMPACT_ATOMS: atom_id res chain seq x y z
N MET A 1 -15.39 12.76 7.71
CA MET A 1 -14.51 11.95 6.86
C MET A 1 -15.33 10.83 6.27
N ILE A 2 -15.05 10.45 5.03
CA ILE A 2 -15.60 9.25 4.40
C ILE A 2 -14.40 8.39 4.00
N VAL A 3 -14.45 7.10 4.34
CA VAL A 3 -13.42 6.12 3.97
C VAL A 3 -14.06 5.07 3.09
N SER A 4 -13.43 4.86 1.94
CA SER A 4 -13.77 3.86 0.95
C SER A 4 -12.66 2.82 1.00
N ASP A 5 -12.99 1.65 1.57
CA ASP A 5 -12.03 0.58 1.83
C ASP A 5 -11.68 -0.20 0.56
N LEU A 6 -10.83 -1.22 0.68
CA LEU A 6 -10.44 -2.09 -0.42
C LEU A 6 -11.65 -2.82 -0.99
N PHE A 7 -11.81 -2.72 -2.31
CA PHE A 7 -12.77 -3.51 -3.06
C PHE A 7 -12.04 -4.49 -3.97
N ILE A 8 -12.74 -5.54 -4.38
CA ILE A 8 -12.22 -6.50 -5.35
C ILE A 8 -12.61 -6.01 -6.75
N PRO A 9 -11.69 -5.39 -7.53
CA PRO A 9 -12.05 -4.55 -8.67
C PRO A 9 -12.68 -5.32 -9.85
N TRP A 10 -12.47 -6.63 -9.94
CA TRP A 10 -13.02 -7.47 -11.01
C TRP A 10 -14.42 -8.03 -10.73
N HIS A 11 -15.02 -7.80 -9.56
CA HIS A 11 -16.42 -8.14 -9.35
C HIS A 11 -17.32 -7.16 -10.12
N ALA A 12 -18.26 -7.70 -10.88
CA ALA A 12 -19.24 -6.92 -11.62
C ALA A 12 -19.89 -5.83 -10.73
N GLY A 13 -19.99 -4.61 -11.25
CA GLY A 13 -20.51 -3.45 -10.52
C GLY A 13 -19.55 -2.78 -9.54
N THR A 14 -18.42 -3.39 -9.17
CA THR A 14 -17.42 -2.77 -8.27
C THR A 14 -16.72 -1.57 -8.92
N SER A 15 -16.66 -1.56 -10.26
CA SER A 15 -16.17 -0.43 -11.07
C SER A 15 -16.86 0.90 -10.76
N SER A 16 -18.14 0.87 -10.37
CA SER A 16 -18.91 2.06 -10.00
C SER A 16 -18.39 2.73 -8.73
N LEU A 17 -17.73 1.97 -7.84
CA LEU A 17 -17.04 2.48 -6.65
C LEU A 17 -15.71 3.19 -7.00
N TYR A 18 -15.35 3.28 -8.28
CA TYR A 18 -14.27 4.11 -8.76
C TYR A 18 -14.76 5.16 -9.78
N ALA A 19 -16.08 5.32 -9.92
CA ALA A 19 -16.67 6.24 -10.88
C ALA A 19 -16.67 7.68 -10.36
N ARG A 20 -16.54 8.62 -11.30
CA ARG A 20 -16.63 10.06 -11.02
C ARG A 20 -17.91 10.41 -10.25
N GLU A 21 -19.03 9.81 -10.62
CA GLU A 21 -20.34 10.07 -10.01
C GLU A 21 -20.39 9.64 -8.54
N MET A 22 -19.73 8.52 -8.18
CA MET A 22 -19.56 8.08 -6.79
C MET A 22 -18.74 9.11 -6.01
N TYR A 23 -17.55 9.47 -6.52
CA TYR A 23 -16.69 10.46 -5.87
C TYR A 23 -17.39 11.81 -5.70
N ALA A 24 -18.10 12.29 -6.73
CA ALA A 24 -18.85 13.54 -6.66
C ALA A 24 -19.98 13.47 -5.62
N THR A 25 -20.62 12.31 -5.48
CA THR A 25 -21.65 12.08 -4.45
C THR A 25 -21.06 12.09 -3.06
N ALA A 26 -19.91 11.44 -2.85
CA ALA A 26 -19.20 11.48 -1.58
C ALA A 26 -18.74 12.91 -1.24
N ALA A 27 -18.17 13.63 -2.21
CA ALA A 27 -17.72 15.01 -2.04
C ALA A 27 -18.85 15.94 -1.58
N ARG A 28 -20.06 15.83 -2.15
CA ARG A 28 -21.24 16.62 -1.71
C ARG A 28 -21.70 16.33 -0.28
N ARG A 29 -21.28 15.21 0.30
CA ARG A 29 -21.63 14.81 1.68
C ARG A 29 -20.54 15.14 2.69
N LEU A 30 -19.38 15.63 2.25
CA LEU A 30 -18.33 16.08 3.16
C LEU A 30 -18.74 17.40 3.82
N ALA A 31 -18.56 17.47 5.13
CA ALA A 31 -18.55 18.76 5.84
C ALA A 31 -17.37 19.62 5.35
N PRO A 32 -17.40 20.95 5.54
CA PRO A 32 -16.25 21.81 5.28
C PRO A 32 -14.98 21.29 5.97
N GLY A 33 -13.87 21.21 5.22
CA GLY A 33 -12.62 20.62 5.71
C GLY A 33 -12.62 19.08 5.81
N GLY A 34 -13.70 18.41 5.40
CA GLY A 34 -13.78 16.97 5.35
C GLY A 34 -12.86 16.37 4.29
N VAL A 35 -12.43 15.12 4.54
CA VAL A 35 -11.56 14.35 3.63
C VAL A 35 -12.27 13.09 3.17
N PHE A 36 -12.01 12.69 1.93
CA PHE A 36 -12.35 11.38 1.38
C PHE A 36 -11.07 10.55 1.20
N CYS A 37 -11.09 9.30 1.61
CA CYS A 37 -9.96 8.38 1.48
C CYS A 37 -10.39 7.15 0.67
N GLN A 38 -9.72 6.88 -0.45
CA GLN A 38 -9.90 5.65 -1.24
C GLN A 38 -8.66 4.77 -1.13
N TRP A 39 -8.79 3.60 -0.50
CA TRP A 39 -7.75 2.58 -0.53
C TRP A 39 -7.76 1.81 -1.85
N LEU A 40 -6.57 1.53 -2.39
CA LEU A 40 -6.35 0.83 -3.66
C LEU A 40 -5.42 -0.36 -3.45
N PRO A 41 -5.86 -1.60 -3.75
CA PRO A 41 -5.01 -2.78 -3.69
C PRO A 41 -4.17 -2.86 -4.98
N LEU A 42 -2.98 -2.28 -5.00
CA LEU A 42 -2.18 -2.21 -6.23
C LEU A 42 -1.67 -3.57 -6.72
N TYR A 43 -1.72 -4.60 -5.87
CA TYR A 43 -1.52 -6.01 -6.24
C TYR A 43 -2.70 -6.63 -7.02
N GLN A 44 -3.72 -5.82 -7.31
CA GLN A 44 -4.90 -6.16 -8.09
C GLN A 44 -5.16 -5.14 -9.21
N LEU A 45 -4.31 -4.11 -9.34
CA LEU A 45 -4.44 -3.04 -10.32
C LEU A 45 -3.16 -2.93 -11.13
N THR A 46 -3.29 -2.84 -12.44
CA THR A 46 -2.22 -2.45 -13.35
C THR A 46 -1.97 -0.95 -13.26
N ARG A 47 -0.87 -0.51 -13.88
CA ARG A 47 -0.58 0.93 -13.97
C ARG A 47 -1.69 1.69 -14.72
N GLU A 48 -2.19 1.13 -15.82
CA GLU A 48 -3.27 1.73 -16.61
C GLU A 48 -4.55 1.92 -15.77
N GLU A 49 -4.93 0.91 -14.99
CA GLU A 49 -6.12 1.00 -14.12
C GLU A 49 -5.92 2.03 -13.00
N PHE A 50 -4.74 2.07 -12.38
CA PHE A 50 -4.41 3.10 -11.40
C PHE A 50 -4.52 4.50 -12.01
N ASP A 51 -3.97 4.72 -13.20
CA ASP A 51 -4.00 6.03 -13.88
C ASP A 51 -5.45 6.47 -14.15
N VAL A 52 -6.32 5.54 -14.59
CA VAL A 52 -7.76 5.81 -14.78
C VAL A 52 -8.42 6.21 -13.46
N VAL A 53 -8.15 5.49 -12.37
CA VAL A 53 -8.70 5.80 -11.05
C VAL A 53 -8.19 7.15 -10.55
N ALA A 54 -6.89 7.41 -10.66
CA ALA A 54 -6.23 8.65 -10.24
C ALA A 54 -6.80 9.86 -11.00
N HIS A 55 -6.90 9.78 -12.33
CA HIS A 55 -7.51 10.85 -13.13
C HIS A 55 -8.97 11.11 -12.74
N THR A 56 -9.74 10.03 -12.55
CA THR A 56 -11.15 10.12 -12.15
C THR A 56 -11.32 10.78 -10.79
N PHE A 57 -10.40 10.50 -9.85
CA PHE A 57 -10.37 11.10 -8.53
C PHE A 57 -10.01 12.59 -8.58
N LEU A 58 -8.97 12.96 -9.35
CA LEU A 58 -8.54 14.34 -9.59
C LEU A 58 -9.63 15.20 -10.26
N ALA A 59 -10.52 14.60 -11.06
CA ALA A 59 -11.65 15.30 -11.67
C ALA A 59 -12.71 15.77 -10.65
N VAL A 60 -12.67 15.29 -9.41
CA VAL A 60 -13.62 15.65 -8.34
C VAL A 60 -12.95 16.38 -7.19
N PHE A 61 -11.76 15.95 -6.79
CA PHE A 61 -11.03 16.54 -5.67
C PHE A 61 -9.85 17.39 -6.19
N PRO A 62 -9.84 18.71 -5.94
CA PRO A 62 -8.76 19.60 -6.37
C PRO A 62 -7.47 19.47 -5.55
N ASP A 63 -7.49 18.77 -4.42
CA ASP A 63 -6.35 18.56 -3.52
C ASP A 63 -6.24 17.06 -3.22
N VAL A 64 -5.24 16.38 -3.78
CA VAL A 64 -5.12 14.92 -3.77
C VAL A 64 -3.72 14.49 -3.40
N HIS A 65 -3.61 13.71 -2.33
CA HIS A 65 -2.35 13.18 -1.84
C HIS A 65 -2.35 11.65 -1.88
N LEU A 66 -1.22 11.08 -2.29
CA LEU A 66 -0.99 9.64 -2.21
C LEU A 66 -0.41 9.28 -0.85
N TRP A 67 -0.86 8.15 -0.31
CA TRP A 67 -0.40 7.63 0.97
C TRP A 67 -0.09 6.14 0.84
N ARG A 68 0.98 5.69 1.50
CA ARG A 68 1.29 4.27 1.66
C ARG A 68 0.53 3.73 2.86
N ALA A 69 -0.08 2.56 2.73
CA ALA A 69 -0.52 1.80 3.90
C ALA A 69 0.68 1.09 4.56
N ASP A 70 1.62 0.64 3.73
CA ASP A 70 2.71 -0.24 4.10
C ASP A 70 3.91 -0.05 3.15
N PHE A 71 4.97 -0.84 3.36
CA PHE A 71 6.14 -0.88 2.46
C PHE A 71 6.29 -2.25 1.78
N TYR A 72 5.22 -3.05 1.68
CA TYR A 72 5.25 -4.37 1.05
C TYR A 72 5.36 -4.23 -0.47
N PRO A 73 6.42 -4.76 -1.10
CA PRO A 73 6.66 -4.56 -2.52
C PRO A 73 5.81 -5.45 -3.42
N ASP A 74 5.33 -6.59 -2.91
CA ASP A 74 4.54 -7.59 -3.63
C ASP A 74 3.03 -7.38 -3.47
N ARG A 75 2.59 -6.85 -2.33
CA ARG A 75 1.20 -6.55 -2.02
C ARG A 75 0.94 -5.11 -1.56
N PRO A 76 1.45 -4.09 -2.28
CA PRO A 76 1.32 -2.71 -1.83
C PRO A 76 -0.14 -2.26 -1.83
N VAL A 77 -0.52 -1.57 -0.76
CA VAL A 77 -1.77 -0.82 -0.66
C VAL A 77 -1.46 0.66 -0.55
N VAL A 78 -2.18 1.47 -1.33
CA VAL A 78 -2.07 2.94 -1.29
C VAL A 78 -3.43 3.57 -1.08
N ALA A 79 -3.46 4.78 -0.51
CA ALA A 79 -4.64 5.61 -0.43
C ALA A 79 -4.52 6.85 -1.30
N LEU A 80 -5.59 7.16 -2.04
CA LEU A 80 -5.85 8.50 -2.55
C LEU A 80 -6.66 9.26 -1.51
N VAL A 81 -6.10 10.34 -0.98
CA VAL A 81 -6.77 11.20 0.01
C VAL A 81 -7.09 12.53 -0.63
N GLY A 82 -8.39 12.82 -0.77
CA GLY A 82 -8.93 13.99 -1.47
C GLY A 82 -9.60 15.00 -0.53
N ARG A 83 -9.41 16.29 -0.82
CA ARG A 83 -10.09 17.41 -0.18
C ARG A 83 -10.69 18.36 -1.22
N LEU A 84 -11.74 19.08 -0.83
CA LEU A 84 -12.38 20.10 -1.68
C LEU A 84 -11.68 21.46 -1.67
N ALA A 85 -10.78 21.68 -0.72
CA ALA A 85 -9.94 22.86 -0.64
C ALA A 85 -8.57 22.45 -0.10
N PRO A 86 -7.46 22.98 -0.67
CA PRO A 86 -6.12 22.74 -0.15
C PRO A 86 -6.01 23.12 1.32
N SER A 87 -5.37 22.27 2.11
CA SER A 87 -5.10 22.55 3.52
C SER A 87 -3.83 21.87 3.98
N ALA A 88 -2.97 22.66 4.63
CA ALA A 88 -1.77 22.14 5.26
C ALA A 88 -2.10 21.30 6.49
N VAL A 89 -1.30 20.26 6.72
CA VAL A 89 -1.27 19.47 7.95
C VAL A 89 -0.35 20.14 8.96
N ASP A 90 -0.91 20.44 10.12
CA ASP A 90 -0.17 20.87 11.30
C ASP A 90 0.47 19.65 11.99
N LEU A 91 1.80 19.51 11.84
CA LEU A 91 2.55 18.40 12.43
C LEU A 91 2.62 18.45 13.96
N ASP A 92 2.46 19.63 14.57
CA ASP A 92 2.38 19.75 16.03
C ASP A 92 1.02 19.27 16.53
N ASP A 93 -0.05 19.54 15.77
CA ASP A 93 -1.36 18.96 16.07
C ASP A 93 -1.39 17.45 15.87
N VAL A 94 -0.76 16.94 14.81
CA VAL A 94 -0.57 15.50 14.62
C VAL A 94 0.16 14.88 15.80
N ARG A 95 1.24 15.51 16.28
CA ARG A 95 1.98 15.03 17.46
C ARG A 95 1.09 14.91 18.69
N ARG A 96 0.35 15.97 19.02
CA ARG A 96 -0.58 15.97 20.16
C ARG A 96 -1.67 14.91 20.02
N ARG A 97 -2.10 14.58 18.80
CA ARG A 97 -3.08 13.52 18.55
C ARG A 97 -2.47 12.14 18.73
N ILE A 98 -1.26 11.90 18.21
CA ILE A 98 -0.53 10.64 18.39
C ILE A 98 -0.33 10.36 19.89
N GLU A 99 0.10 11.35 20.67
CA GLU A 99 0.31 11.21 22.12
C GLU A 99 -0.96 10.84 22.90
N ARG A 100 -2.14 11.18 22.35
CA ARG A 100 -3.45 10.88 22.95
C ARG A 100 -4.04 9.57 22.46
N LEU A 101 -3.41 8.89 21.50
CA LEU A 101 -3.90 7.61 21.01
C LEU A 101 -3.83 6.55 22.13
N PRO A 102 -4.86 5.71 22.24
CA PRO A 102 -4.82 4.59 23.17
C PRO A 102 -3.71 3.60 22.77
N GLU A 103 -3.22 2.85 23.74
CA GLU A 103 -2.10 1.93 23.55
C GLU A 103 -2.35 0.89 22.43
N TRP A 104 -3.57 0.37 22.33
CA TRP A 104 -3.96 -0.63 21.32
C TRP A 104 -3.93 -0.10 19.88
N SER A 105 -3.90 1.23 19.67
CA SER A 105 -3.85 1.84 18.35
C SER A 105 -2.46 2.40 18.01
N ARG A 106 -1.43 2.08 18.83
CA ARG A 106 -0.07 2.52 18.55
C ARG A 106 0.50 1.74 17.37
N ASP A 107 0.88 2.47 16.35
CA ASP A 107 1.66 1.97 15.23
C ASP A 107 3.09 2.51 15.36
N PRO A 108 4.14 1.66 15.24
CA PRO A 108 5.50 2.11 15.45
C PRO A 108 6.00 3.11 14.41
N VAL A 109 5.51 3.04 13.16
CA VAL A 109 5.79 4.04 12.13
C VAL A 109 5.10 5.36 12.48
N LEU A 110 3.84 5.32 12.93
CA LEU A 110 3.08 6.52 13.30
C LEU A 110 3.33 7.02 14.73
N ALA A 111 4.35 6.53 15.42
CA ALA A 111 4.75 7.02 16.74
C ALA A 111 5.31 8.45 16.71
N SER A 112 5.65 8.97 15.52
CA SER A 112 6.11 10.34 15.29
C SER A 112 5.39 10.98 14.09
N PRO A 113 5.19 12.32 14.08
CA PRO A 113 4.73 13.03 12.88
C PRO A 113 5.63 12.84 11.65
N LEU A 114 6.92 12.52 11.83
CA LEU A 114 7.81 12.20 10.71
C LEU A 114 7.48 10.84 10.07
N GLY A 115 6.87 9.93 10.82
CA GLY A 115 6.31 8.70 10.26
C GLY A 115 5.21 8.95 9.26
N LEU A 116 4.34 9.92 9.55
CA LEU A 116 3.31 10.37 8.60
C LEU A 116 3.96 10.91 7.32
N ALA A 117 5.02 11.72 7.45
CA ALA A 117 5.79 12.19 6.30
C ALA A 117 6.45 11.03 5.51
N MET A 118 6.88 9.97 6.19
CA MET A 118 7.46 8.79 5.56
C MET A 118 6.43 7.95 4.76
N LEU A 119 5.17 7.98 5.17
CA LEU A 119 4.07 7.32 4.45
C LEU A 119 3.49 8.18 3.32
N HIS A 120 3.79 9.49 3.27
CA HIS A 120 3.34 10.36 2.19
C HIS A 120 4.02 9.98 0.87
N GLY A 121 3.21 9.61 -0.11
CA GLY A 121 3.65 9.16 -1.42
C GLY A 121 3.87 10.27 -2.44
N GLY A 122 3.30 11.45 -2.20
CA GLY A 122 3.44 12.64 -3.04
C GLY A 122 2.11 13.36 -3.30
N ASP A 123 2.21 14.57 -3.85
CA ASP A 123 1.06 15.40 -4.26
C ASP A 123 0.65 15.03 -5.69
N LEU A 124 -0.48 14.33 -5.86
CA LEU A 124 -0.99 13.96 -7.18
C LEU A 124 -1.48 15.16 -7.99
N ARG A 125 -1.91 16.23 -7.33
CA ARG A 125 -2.32 17.46 -8.03
C ARG A 125 -1.14 18.06 -8.79
N ALA A 126 0.07 18.00 -8.22
CA ALA A 126 1.28 18.49 -8.88
C ALA A 126 1.61 17.71 -10.17
N ALA A 127 1.17 16.47 -10.28
CA ALA A 127 1.32 15.60 -11.45
C ALA A 127 0.02 15.45 -12.27
N ALA A 128 -0.98 16.33 -12.10
CA ALA A 128 -2.28 16.17 -12.75
C ALA A 128 -2.19 16.12 -14.28
N ASP A 129 -1.23 16.82 -14.88
CA ASP A 129 -1.01 16.85 -16.32
C ASP A 129 -0.56 15.49 -16.89
N ASP A 130 0.12 14.67 -16.09
CA ASP A 130 0.51 13.30 -16.49
C ASP A 130 -0.72 12.41 -16.76
N PHE A 131 -1.86 12.74 -16.14
CA PHE A 131 -3.10 12.00 -16.26
C PHE A 131 -4.06 12.59 -17.29
N ALA A 132 -3.78 13.76 -17.88
CA ALA A 132 -4.73 14.52 -18.69
C ALA A 132 -5.23 13.76 -19.95
N ALA A 133 -4.41 12.85 -20.50
CA ALA A 133 -4.77 12.02 -21.65
C ALA A 133 -5.54 10.74 -21.29
N VAL A 134 -5.60 10.40 -20.00
CA VAL A 134 -6.22 9.15 -19.51
C VAL A 134 -7.75 9.31 -19.55
N PRO A 135 -8.55 8.32 -19.96
CA PRO A 135 -9.99 8.43 -19.90
C PRO A 135 -10.51 8.38 -18.46
N LEU A 136 -11.59 9.11 -18.17
CA LEU A 136 -12.31 9.00 -16.90
C LEU A 136 -13.14 7.71 -16.83
N ASN A 137 -13.24 7.15 -15.63
CA ASN A 137 -14.20 6.10 -15.29
C ASN A 137 -15.51 6.76 -14.82
N THR A 138 -16.60 6.53 -15.55
CA THR A 138 -17.92 7.08 -15.26
C THR A 138 -18.96 5.96 -15.29
N ASP A 139 -20.11 6.15 -14.67
CA ASP A 139 -21.18 5.13 -14.70
C ASP A 139 -21.60 4.77 -16.14
N ASP A 140 -21.67 5.75 -17.05
CA ASP A 140 -21.98 5.54 -18.46
C ASP A 140 -20.83 4.92 -19.29
N ARG A 141 -19.61 4.93 -18.75
CA ARG A 141 -18.39 4.42 -19.40
C ARG A 141 -17.48 3.78 -18.34
N PRO A 142 -17.86 2.61 -17.80
CA PRO A 142 -17.17 1.99 -16.66
C PRO A 142 -15.88 1.30 -17.13
N ARG A 143 -14.84 2.10 -17.41
CA ARG A 143 -13.54 1.65 -17.93
C ARG A 143 -12.94 0.53 -17.10
N ILE A 144 -12.96 0.66 -15.77
CA ILE A 144 -12.40 -0.35 -14.86
C ILE A 144 -13.10 -1.70 -15.03
N GLU A 145 -14.42 -1.72 -15.28
CA GLU A 145 -15.18 -2.95 -15.47
C GLU A 145 -14.76 -3.73 -16.71
N PHE A 146 -14.27 -3.05 -17.74
CA PHE A 146 -13.83 -3.68 -18.97
C PHE A 146 -12.32 -3.94 -19.01
N LEU A 147 -11.54 -3.24 -18.19
CA LEU A 147 -10.10 -3.48 -18.02
C LEU A 147 -9.82 -4.64 -17.07
N ALA A 148 -10.43 -4.65 -15.89
CA ALA A 148 -10.13 -5.62 -14.83
C ALA A 148 -10.32 -7.10 -15.25
N PRO A 149 -11.38 -7.49 -15.97
CA PRO A 149 -11.54 -8.88 -16.42
C PRO A 149 -10.52 -9.31 -17.49
N ARG A 150 -9.93 -8.39 -18.27
CA ARG A 150 -8.94 -8.73 -19.30
C ARG A 150 -7.65 -9.28 -18.71
N LEU A 151 -7.35 -8.93 -17.45
CA LEU A 151 -6.09 -9.22 -16.77
C LEU A 151 -6.19 -10.37 -15.76
N THR A 152 -7.41 -10.87 -15.49
CA THR A 152 -7.60 -12.16 -14.80
C THR A 152 -7.22 -13.36 -15.67
N ARG A 153 -6.96 -13.16 -16.97
CA ARG A 153 -6.45 -14.18 -17.88
C ARG A 153 -4.93 -14.15 -17.94
N MET A 154 -4.36 -15.19 -17.33
CA MET A 154 -2.97 -15.60 -17.39
C MET A 154 -2.40 -15.42 -18.81
N THR A 155 -1.30 -14.68 -18.95
CA THR A 155 -0.44 -14.87 -20.12
C THR A 155 0.24 -16.24 -19.98
N ALA A 156 0.56 -16.90 -21.10
CA ALA A 156 1.30 -18.15 -21.10
C ALA A 156 2.72 -18.04 -20.47
N ALA A 157 3.17 -16.81 -20.16
CA ALA A 157 4.46 -16.47 -19.58
C ALA A 157 4.41 -16.11 -18.07
N GLY A 158 3.25 -16.18 -17.41
CA GLY A 158 3.16 -16.22 -15.95
C GLY A 158 3.19 -14.89 -15.18
N ASP A 159 3.74 -13.79 -15.71
CA ASP A 159 3.79 -12.53 -14.95
C ASP A 159 2.58 -11.63 -15.22
N LYS A 160 1.90 -11.29 -14.13
CA LYS A 160 0.85 -10.27 -14.09
C LYS A 160 1.51 -8.91 -13.90
N ASP A 161 1.22 -7.94 -14.78
CA ASP A 161 1.81 -6.58 -14.75
C ASP A 161 1.13 -5.69 -13.70
N TRP A 162 1.06 -6.18 -12.46
CA TRP A 162 0.49 -5.42 -11.35
C TRP A 162 1.39 -4.24 -11.01
N PHE A 163 0.77 -3.14 -10.60
CA PHE A 163 1.46 -1.89 -10.27
C PHE A 163 2.17 -1.97 -8.92
N THR A 164 3.22 -2.78 -8.88
CA THR A 164 3.94 -3.22 -7.68
C THR A 164 5.45 -3.13 -7.91
N GLY A 165 6.26 -3.43 -6.89
CA GLY A 165 7.71 -3.50 -7.00
C GLY A 165 8.35 -2.26 -7.64
N GLU A 166 9.21 -2.47 -8.64
CA GLU A 166 9.97 -1.40 -9.31
C GLU A 166 9.07 -0.39 -10.04
N ALA A 167 7.96 -0.83 -10.63
CA ALA A 167 7.06 0.08 -11.34
C ALA A 167 6.48 1.14 -10.39
N LEU A 168 6.05 0.70 -9.20
CA LEU A 168 5.55 1.58 -8.16
C LEU A 168 6.67 2.44 -7.54
N ALA A 169 7.87 1.88 -7.36
CA ALA A 169 9.02 2.63 -6.86
C ALA A 169 9.39 3.80 -7.81
N SER A 170 9.47 3.54 -9.11
CA SER A 170 9.75 4.57 -10.12
C SER A 170 8.64 5.62 -10.19
N PHE A 171 7.38 5.23 -9.99
CA PHE A 171 6.28 6.20 -9.92
C PHE A 171 6.43 7.15 -8.72
N TYR A 172 6.83 6.65 -7.56
CA TYR A 172 7.09 7.50 -6.40
C TYR A 172 8.25 8.48 -6.62
N ASP A 173 9.29 8.06 -7.34
CA ASP A 173 10.40 8.94 -7.70
C ASP A 173 9.94 10.03 -8.67
N ALA A 174 9.20 9.67 -9.73
CA ALA A 174 8.63 10.63 -10.68
C ALA A 174 7.67 11.63 -10.00
N LEU A 175 6.84 11.17 -9.08
CA LEU A 175 5.94 12.05 -8.33
C LEU A 175 6.71 13.02 -7.42
N ALA A 176 7.89 12.64 -6.92
CA ALA A 176 8.74 13.50 -6.11
C ALA A 176 9.53 14.54 -6.93
N GLU A 177 9.65 14.36 -8.25
CA GLU A 177 10.26 15.34 -9.16
C GLU A 177 9.33 16.50 -9.49
N HIS A 178 8.02 16.31 -9.33
CA HIS A 178 7.05 17.37 -9.52
C HIS A 178 7.20 18.45 -8.44
N ALA A 179 7.20 19.71 -8.87
CA ALA A 179 7.26 20.85 -7.95
C ALA A 179 6.05 20.80 -7.00
N ALA A 180 6.30 20.91 -5.69
CA ALA A 180 5.21 20.98 -4.72
C ALA A 180 4.35 22.21 -5.03
N ALA A 181 3.13 21.99 -5.51
CA ALA A 181 2.11 23.02 -5.45
C ALA A 181 1.80 23.32 -3.97
N ALA A 182 1.24 24.50 -3.65
CA ALA A 182 1.08 25.03 -2.28
C ALA A 182 1.12 23.96 -1.16
N ALA A 183 2.16 24.00 -0.32
CA ALA A 183 2.61 22.85 0.44
C ALA A 183 1.57 22.29 1.41
N PHE A 184 1.29 20.99 1.29
CA PHE A 184 0.43 20.21 2.19
C PHE A 184 0.95 20.11 3.64
N ARG A 185 2.20 20.49 3.88
CA ARG A 185 2.89 20.36 5.17
C ARG A 185 3.98 21.43 5.26
N PRO A 186 4.49 21.76 6.45
CA PRO A 186 5.61 22.69 6.57
C PRO A 186 6.84 22.16 5.84
N GLU A 187 7.50 23.00 5.05
CA GLU A 187 8.78 22.67 4.46
C GLU A 187 9.87 22.71 5.54
N SER A 188 10.41 21.54 5.88
CA SER A 188 11.57 21.44 6.76
C SER A 188 12.48 20.32 6.30
N ARG A 189 13.78 20.44 6.62
CA ARG A 189 14.78 19.41 6.26
C ARG A 189 14.41 18.03 6.79
N ALA A 190 13.86 17.93 8.01
CA ALA A 190 13.45 16.66 8.61
C ALA A 190 12.26 16.05 7.85
N VAL A 191 11.32 16.89 7.46
CA VAL A 191 10.08 16.52 6.77
C VAL A 191 10.39 16.06 5.34
N THR A 192 11.28 16.76 4.62
CA THR A 192 11.81 16.31 3.31
C THR A 192 12.64 15.02 3.43
N ALA A 193 13.48 14.90 4.46
CA ALA A 193 14.27 13.69 4.70
C ALA A 193 13.38 12.47 4.98
N ALA A 194 12.31 12.62 5.77
CA ALA A 194 11.37 11.55 6.07
C ALA A 194 10.61 11.06 4.83
N GLU A 195 10.15 11.96 3.94
CA GLU A 195 9.54 11.57 2.66
C GLU A 195 10.51 10.77 1.78
N ARG A 196 11.77 11.24 1.72
CA ARG A 196 12.83 10.50 1.02
C ARG A 196 13.07 9.14 1.67
N ALA A 197 13.08 9.07 3.00
CA ALA A 197 13.20 7.82 3.74
C ALA A 197 12.08 6.84 3.36
N GLY A 198 10.86 7.31 3.15
CA GLY A 198 9.74 6.47 2.70
C GLY A 198 9.98 5.82 1.33
N ARG A 199 10.52 6.58 0.37
CA ARG A 199 10.88 6.04 -0.96
C ARG A 199 12.05 5.04 -0.86
N VAL A 200 13.09 5.39 -0.09
CA VAL A 200 14.25 4.50 0.13
C VAL A 200 13.83 3.23 0.87
N MET A 201 12.92 3.31 1.84
CA MET A 201 12.39 2.17 2.58
C MET A 201 11.64 1.20 1.67
N TYR A 202 10.86 1.72 0.72
CA TYR A 202 10.20 0.88 -0.27
C TYR A 202 11.20 0.17 -1.19
N ARG A 203 12.25 0.88 -1.66
CA ARG A 203 13.35 0.25 -2.42
C ARG A 203 14.13 -0.78 -1.60
N TYR A 204 14.35 -0.50 -0.32
CA TYR A 204 14.92 -1.46 0.62
C TYR A 204 14.07 -2.73 0.69
N ALA A 205 12.74 -2.61 0.82
CA ALA A 205 11.85 -3.76 0.90
C ALA A 205 11.89 -4.63 -0.37
N ILE A 206 11.98 -4.01 -1.56
CA ILE A 206 12.19 -4.72 -2.83
C ILE A 206 13.52 -5.50 -2.80
N ALA A 207 14.62 -4.81 -2.48
CA ALA A 207 15.96 -5.40 -2.43
C ALA A 207 16.04 -6.54 -1.41
N ALA A 208 15.47 -6.36 -0.22
CA ALA A 208 15.44 -7.35 0.86
C ALA A 208 14.67 -8.61 0.45
N THR A 209 13.50 -8.44 -0.19
CA THR A 209 12.68 -9.58 -0.66
C THR A 209 13.42 -10.40 -1.73
N ARG A 210 14.29 -9.76 -2.52
CA ARG A 210 15.12 -10.41 -3.55
C ARG A 210 16.46 -10.95 -3.03
N GLY A 211 16.82 -10.69 -1.77
CA GLY A 211 18.13 -11.03 -1.22
C GLY A 211 19.30 -10.24 -1.82
N ASP A 212 19.05 -9.02 -2.32
CA ASP A 212 20.06 -8.17 -2.95
C ASP A 212 21.01 -7.56 -1.89
N ALA A 213 22.31 -7.54 -2.21
CA ALA A 213 23.34 -6.91 -1.39
C ALA A 213 23.07 -5.40 -1.15
N ALA A 214 22.36 -4.73 -2.07
CA ALA A 214 21.97 -3.33 -1.92
C ALA A 214 21.07 -3.06 -0.70
N ALA A 215 20.35 -4.07 -0.19
CA ALA A 215 19.43 -3.92 0.93
C ALA A 215 20.12 -3.34 2.20
N SER A 216 21.36 -3.72 2.46
CA SER A 216 22.09 -3.22 3.65
C SER A 216 22.40 -1.72 3.53
N ALA A 217 22.78 -1.25 2.35
CA ALA A 217 23.06 0.16 2.10
C ALA A 217 21.79 1.01 2.21
N LEU A 218 20.69 0.54 1.60
CA LEU A 218 19.39 1.21 1.65
C LEU A 218 18.85 1.29 3.10
N ALA A 219 18.99 0.21 3.88
CA ALA A 219 18.60 0.22 5.30
C ALA A 219 19.42 1.23 6.14
N ALA A 220 20.73 1.34 5.87
CA ALA A 220 21.57 2.34 6.53
C ALA A 220 21.15 3.77 6.16
N GLU A 221 20.78 3.99 4.91
CA GLU A 221 20.28 5.28 4.43
C GLU A 221 18.94 5.67 5.08
N VAL A 222 17.99 4.74 5.22
CA VAL A 222 16.72 4.99 5.94
C VAL A 222 16.98 5.46 7.37
N ARG A 223 17.91 4.78 8.09
CA ARG A 223 18.29 5.18 9.46
C ARG A 223 18.89 6.58 9.53
N GLN A 224 19.65 6.99 8.51
CA GLN A 224 20.22 8.33 8.45
C GLN A 224 19.18 9.41 8.15
N LEU A 225 18.19 9.09 7.29
CA LEU A 225 17.16 10.04 6.86
C LEU A 225 16.05 10.24 7.88
N ALA A 226 15.64 9.18 8.58
CA ALA A 226 14.53 9.20 9.53
C ALA A 226 14.88 8.45 10.84
N PRO A 227 15.94 8.87 11.57
CA PRO A 227 16.40 8.16 12.77
C PRO A 227 15.32 8.05 13.84
N GLU A 228 14.51 9.11 14.03
CA GLU A 228 13.41 9.14 15.00
C GLU A 228 12.35 8.05 14.71
N VAL A 229 11.97 7.90 13.44
CA VAL A 229 10.95 6.92 13.03
C VAL A 229 11.49 5.50 13.21
N VAL A 230 12.75 5.26 12.84
CA VAL A 230 13.36 3.94 13.03
C VAL A 230 13.50 3.60 14.51
N LEU A 231 13.96 4.53 15.35
CA LEU A 231 14.09 4.31 16.79
C LEU A 231 12.73 4.05 17.46
N ALA A 232 11.67 4.70 17.01
CA ALA A 232 10.32 4.45 17.52
C ALA A 232 9.73 3.12 17.01
N ALA A 233 10.22 2.63 15.86
CA ALA A 233 9.83 1.36 15.26
C ALA A 233 10.62 0.15 15.79
N GLU A 234 11.78 0.37 16.41
CA GLU A 234 12.50 -0.70 17.09
C GLU A 234 11.63 -1.25 18.23
N PRO A 235 11.40 -2.57 18.29
CA PRO A 235 10.65 -3.15 19.38
C PRO A 235 11.35 -2.75 20.68
N THR A 236 10.61 -2.13 21.60
CA THR A 236 11.04 -2.05 23.00
C THR A 236 11.30 -3.47 23.43
N ASN A 237 12.57 -3.87 23.49
CA ASN A 237 13.02 -5.20 23.87
C ASN A 237 12.59 -5.49 25.33
N ALA A 238 11.31 -5.78 25.54
CA ALA A 238 10.84 -6.47 26.71
C ALA A 238 11.25 -7.93 26.51
N PRO A 239 12.00 -8.55 27.44
CA PRO A 239 12.50 -9.92 27.31
C PRO A 239 11.43 -10.99 27.01
N GLY A 240 10.14 -10.68 27.24
CA GLY A 240 9.02 -11.57 26.96
C GLY A 240 8.72 -11.79 25.47
N ASP A 241 8.86 -10.76 24.63
CA ASP A 241 8.32 -10.73 23.27
C ASP A 241 9.12 -11.63 22.30
N VAL A 242 10.45 -11.60 22.43
CA VAL A 242 11.36 -12.48 21.66
C VAL A 242 11.22 -13.94 22.08
N ALA A 243 10.97 -14.19 23.37
CA ALA A 243 10.76 -15.54 23.87
C ALA A 243 9.41 -16.11 23.39
N GLU A 244 8.39 -15.27 23.26
CA GLU A 244 7.08 -15.65 22.75
C GLU A 244 7.06 -15.87 21.25
N ALA A 245 7.72 -15.00 20.47
CA ALA A 245 7.93 -15.21 19.05
C ALA A 245 8.70 -16.51 18.75
N ARG A 246 9.72 -16.84 19.56
CA ARG A 246 10.46 -18.11 19.44
C ARG A 246 9.59 -19.34 19.75
N ARG A 247 8.68 -19.23 20.71
CA ARG A 247 7.71 -20.30 21.03
C ARG A 247 6.70 -20.49 19.89
N GLY A 248 6.18 -19.41 19.33
CA GLY A 248 5.27 -19.46 18.18
C GLY A 248 5.92 -20.09 16.95
N LEU A 249 7.18 -19.74 16.66
CA LEU A 249 7.93 -20.32 15.55
C LEU A 249 8.23 -21.82 15.75
N ALA A 250 8.45 -22.26 16.99
CA ALA A 250 8.65 -23.67 17.32
C ALA A 250 7.36 -24.48 17.14
N ALA A 251 6.22 -23.95 17.61
CA ALA A 251 4.92 -24.58 17.46
C ALA A 251 4.51 -24.77 15.98
N LEU A 252 4.77 -23.77 15.13
CA LEU A 252 4.51 -23.86 13.70
C LEU A 252 5.38 -24.91 12.99
N ARG A 253 6.62 -25.12 13.43
CA ARG A 253 7.50 -26.18 12.90
C ARG A 253 7.00 -27.57 13.28
N GLU A 254 6.57 -27.76 14.53
CA GLU A 254 5.98 -29.02 14.97
C GLU A 254 4.68 -29.36 14.20
N GLU A 255 3.87 -28.33 13.91
CA GLU A 255 2.65 -28.48 13.13
C GLU A 255 2.96 -28.84 11.66
N GLN A 256 3.96 -28.22 11.04
CA GLN A 256 4.41 -28.59 9.70
C GLN A 256 4.94 -30.03 9.63
N GLU A 257 5.75 -30.46 10.59
CA GLU A 257 6.24 -31.84 10.63
C GLU A 257 5.10 -32.86 10.81
N LYS A 258 4.06 -32.50 11.56
CA LYS A 258 2.87 -33.35 11.71
C LYS A 258 2.11 -33.47 10.38
N VAL A 259 1.88 -32.36 9.69
CA VAL A 259 1.22 -32.34 8.38
C VAL A 259 2.02 -33.14 7.35
N GLN A 260 3.35 -33.02 7.36
CA GLN A 260 4.25 -33.80 6.48
C GLN A 260 4.09 -35.32 6.70
N ARG A 261 4.08 -35.77 7.97
CA ARG A 261 3.88 -37.18 8.33
C ARG A 261 2.49 -37.70 7.93
N GLU A 262 1.47 -36.87 8.04
CA GLU A 262 0.10 -37.23 7.63
C GLU A 262 -0.02 -37.36 6.11
N LEU A 263 0.69 -36.51 5.35
CA LEU A 263 0.81 -36.60 3.90
C LEU A 263 1.53 -37.87 3.45
N GLU A 264 2.68 -38.18 4.03
CA GLU A 264 3.44 -39.42 3.74
C GLU A 264 2.60 -40.68 4.05
N ALA A 265 1.86 -40.67 5.16
CA ALA A 265 0.95 -41.76 5.52
C ALA A 265 -0.28 -41.86 4.60
N MET A 266 -0.70 -40.76 3.97
CA MET A 266 -1.78 -40.75 2.97
C MET A 266 -1.29 -41.28 1.61
N GLU A 267 -0.10 -40.87 1.18
CA GLU A 267 0.55 -41.37 -0.04
C GLU A 267 0.80 -42.88 0.06
N HIS A 268 1.32 -43.36 1.20
CA HIS A 268 1.53 -44.80 1.40
C HIS A 268 0.22 -45.61 1.36
N ARG A 269 -0.89 -45.05 1.87
CA ARG A 269 -2.22 -45.68 1.77
C ARG A 269 -2.74 -45.70 0.33
N LEU A 270 -2.49 -44.64 -0.44
CA LEU A 270 -2.88 -44.56 -1.85
C LEU A 270 -2.09 -45.55 -2.72
N ASP A 271 -0.79 -45.74 -2.45
CA ASP A 271 0.04 -46.73 -3.15
C ASP A 271 -0.41 -48.17 -2.87
N VAL A 272 -0.83 -48.47 -1.63
CA VAL A 272 -1.39 -49.78 -1.26
C VAL A 272 -2.73 -50.05 -1.94
N VAL A 273 -3.55 -49.01 -2.14
CA VAL A 273 -4.82 -49.13 -2.87
C VAL A 273 -4.58 -49.26 -4.38
N ALA A 274 -3.65 -48.49 -4.96
CA ALA A 274 -3.31 -48.56 -6.38
C ALA A 274 -2.58 -49.86 -6.77
N GLY A 275 -1.79 -50.45 -5.86
CA GLY A 275 -1.14 -51.75 -6.06
C GLY A 275 -2.08 -52.96 -5.93
N GLY A 276 -3.30 -52.76 -5.43
CA GLY A 276 -4.31 -53.82 -5.23
C GLY A 276 -5.16 -54.16 -6.45
N GLU A 277 -5.19 -53.30 -7.49
CA GLU A 277 -6.01 -53.51 -8.70
C GLU A 277 -5.34 -54.42 -9.76
N GLY A 278 -4.17 -55.01 -9.46
CA GLY A 278 -3.42 -55.88 -10.38
C GLY A 278 -3.63 -57.39 -10.23
N ALA A 279 -4.52 -57.85 -9.35
CA ALA A 279 -4.71 -59.29 -9.13
C ALA A 279 -6.19 -59.67 -8.95
N GLN A 280 -6.93 -59.72 -10.07
CA GLN A 280 -7.94 -60.76 -10.36
C GLN A 280 -8.31 -60.78 -11.84
#